data_AF-A0A450SB28-F1
#
_entry.id   AF-A0A450SB28-F1
#
_cell.length_a   1.000
_cell.length_b   1.000
_cell.length_c   1.000
_cell.angle_alpha   90.00
_cell.angle_beta   90.00
_cell.angle_gamma   90.00
#
_symmetry.space_group_name_H-M   'P 1'
#
loop_
_entity.id
_entity.type
_entity.pdbx_description
1 polymer ?
#
loop_
_entity_poly.entity_id
_entity_poly.type
_entity_poly.pdbx_seq_one_letter_code
_entity_poly.pdbx_strand_id
1 'polypeptide(L)'
;MTAITFDTQQFVETLQQGDFTETQAKALSRAIKEVQRESDLATKGDLKTEMGTLRSEMREIEQRIKVDLIKWMVGLLIAQAALLVALFNLMGAAS
;
A
#
# COMPACT_ATOMS: atom_id res chain seq x y z
N MET A 1 -12.83 -12.02 -8.33
CA MET A 1 -11.97 -13.10 -7.82
C MET A 1 -12.05 -14.26 -8.80
N THR A 2 -10.98 -14.60 -9.50
CA THR A 2 -10.88 -15.94 -10.10
C THR A 2 -10.47 -16.87 -8.97
N ALA A 3 -11.46 -17.46 -8.30
CA ALA A 3 -11.21 -18.52 -7.34
C ALA A 3 -10.56 -19.68 -8.10
N ILE A 4 -9.38 -20.12 -7.67
CA ILE A 4 -8.80 -21.38 -8.16
C ILE A 4 -9.63 -22.46 -7.46
N THR A 5 -10.61 -23.03 -8.16
CA THR A 5 -11.43 -24.11 -7.61
C THR A 5 -10.57 -25.35 -7.44
N PHE A 6 -10.39 -25.80 -6.19
CA PHE A 6 -9.73 -27.07 -5.92
C PHE A 6 -10.70 -28.22 -6.19
N ASP A 7 -10.55 -28.86 -7.35
CA ASP A 7 -11.31 -30.06 -7.71
C ASP A 7 -10.79 -31.27 -6.93
N THR A 8 -11.51 -31.59 -5.85
CA THR A 8 -11.19 -32.71 -4.96
C THR A 8 -11.22 -34.05 -5.71
N GLN A 9 -12.11 -34.20 -6.70
CA GLN A 9 -12.26 -35.45 -7.45
C GLN A 9 -11.09 -35.63 -8.42
N GLN A 10 -10.81 -34.63 -9.25
CA GLN A 10 -9.68 -34.68 -10.18
C GLN A 10 -8.34 -34.90 -9.44
N PHE A 11 -8.19 -34.30 -8.26
CA PHE A 11 -7.01 -34.49 -7.41
C PHE A 11 -6.87 -35.95 -6.92
N VAL A 12 -7.96 -36.57 -6.46
CA VAL A 12 -7.96 -37.97 -6.03
C VAL A 12 -7.66 -38.91 -7.20
N GLU A 13 -8.29 -38.69 -8.36
CA GLU A 13 -8.05 -39.50 -9.57
C GLU A 13 -6.59 -39.42 -10.04
N THR A 14 -6.00 -38.22 -9.98
CA THR A 14 -4.58 -38.00 -10.34
C THR A 14 -3.65 -38.79 -9.41
N LEU A 15 -3.93 -38.82 -8.11
CA LEU A 15 -3.12 -39.59 -7.16
C LEU A 15 -3.25 -41.11 -7.39
N GLN A 16 -4.46 -41.58 -7.69
CA GLN A 16 -4.70 -43.00 -8.00
C GLN A 16 -3.98 -43.46 -9.27
N GLN A 17 -3.81 -42.58 -10.27
CA GLN A 17 -2.98 -42.84 -11.46
C GLN A 17 -1.49 -43.01 -11.11
N GLY A 18 -1.04 -42.49 -9.96
CA GLY A 18 0.32 -42.63 -9.44
C GLY A 18 0.47 -43.71 -8.37
N ASP A 19 -0.38 -44.74 -8.39
CA ASP A 19 -0.37 -45.88 -7.46
C ASP A 19 -0.74 -45.56 -6.00
N PHE A 20 -1.34 -44.40 -5.73
CA PHE A 20 -1.91 -44.13 -4.41
C PHE A 20 -3.22 -44.89 -4.23
N THR A 21 -3.39 -45.49 -3.06
CA THR A 21 -4.70 -46.08 -2.68
C THR A 21 -5.75 -44.98 -2.53
N GLU A 22 -7.03 -45.33 -2.75
CA GLU A 22 -8.15 -44.39 -2.59
C GLU A 22 -8.14 -43.70 -1.20
N THR A 23 -7.80 -44.44 -0.15
CA THR A 23 -7.71 -43.93 1.22
C THR A 23 -6.59 -42.89 1.36
N GLN A 24 -5.41 -43.15 0.79
CA GLN A 24 -4.29 -42.21 0.80
C GLN A 24 -4.62 -40.96 -0.02
N ALA A 25 -5.20 -41.13 -1.21
CA ALA A 25 -5.58 -40.03 -2.07
C ALA A 25 -6.63 -39.10 -1.41
N LYS A 26 -7.66 -39.68 -0.78
CA LYS A 26 -8.66 -38.93 -0.01
C LYS A 26 -8.06 -38.24 1.21
N ALA A 27 -7.13 -38.88 1.93
CA ALA A 27 -6.47 -38.28 3.08
C ALA A 27 -5.62 -37.07 2.67
N LEU A 28 -4.84 -37.19 1.59
CA LEU A 28 -4.02 -36.11 1.06
C LEU A 28 -4.88 -34.94 0.55
N SER A 29 -5.96 -35.26 -0.17
CA SER A 29 -6.91 -34.26 -0.69
C SER A 29 -7.54 -33.44 0.44
N ARG A 30 -7.91 -34.09 1.56
CA ARG A 30 -8.43 -33.41 2.74
C ARG A 30 -7.38 -32.53 3.42
N ALA A 31 -6.16 -33.02 3.59
CA ALA A 31 -5.09 -32.25 4.23
C ALA A 31 -4.76 -30.97 3.43
N ILE A 32 -4.65 -31.08 2.10
CA ILE A 32 -4.40 -29.93 1.21
C ILE A 32 -5.56 -28.93 1.26
N LYS A 33 -6.81 -29.41 1.24
CA LYS A 33 -8.00 -28.57 1.30
C LYS A 33 -8.11 -27.80 2.62
N GLU A 34 -7.69 -28.42 3.72
CA GLU A 34 -7.66 -27.78 5.04
C GLU A 34 -6.60 -26.68 5.10
N VAL A 35 -5.37 -26.96 4.65
CA VAL A 35 -4.29 -25.97 4.58
C VAL A 35 -4.68 -24.77 3.71
N GLN A 36 -5.39 -25.00 2.60
CA GLN A 36 -5.85 -23.92 1.73
C GLN A 36 -6.97 -23.07 2.35
N ARG A 37 -7.75 -23.63 3.30
CA ARG A 37 -8.76 -22.89 4.07
C ARG A 37 -8.12 -22.08 5.20
N GLU A 38 -7.09 -22.63 5.83
CA GLU A 38 -6.35 -21.95 6.90
C GLU A 38 -5.36 -20.90 6.37
N SER A 39 -4.93 -21.02 5.11
CA SER A 39 -4.08 -20.03 4.47
C SER A 39 -4.89 -18.78 4.11
N ASP A 40 -4.86 -17.78 5.00
CA ASP A 40 -5.37 -16.44 4.73
C ASP A 40 -4.44 -15.70 3.76
N LEU A 41 -4.49 -16.10 2.48
CA LEU A 41 -3.66 -15.53 1.43
C LEU A 41 -4.32 -14.28 0.86
N ALA A 42 -3.69 -13.13 1.05
CA ALA A 42 -4.11 -11.89 0.40
C ALA A 42 -4.24 -12.10 -1.11
N THR A 43 -5.41 -11.80 -1.67
CA THR A 43 -5.63 -11.94 -3.11
C THR A 43 -4.96 -10.80 -3.87
N LYS A 44 -4.73 -10.98 -5.17
CA LYS A 44 -4.26 -9.87 -6.04
C LYS A 44 -5.21 -8.66 -6.00
N GLY A 45 -6.50 -8.88 -5.73
CA GLY A 45 -7.49 -7.81 -5.58
C GLY A 45 -7.25 -6.98 -4.32
N ASP A 46 -6.95 -7.65 -3.21
CA ASP A 46 -6.67 -7.01 -1.92
C ASP A 46 -5.40 -6.17 -2.03
N LEU A 47 -4.32 -6.74 -2.58
CA LEU A 47 -3.08 -6.01 -2.84
C LEU A 47 -3.27 -4.81 -3.76
N LYS A 48 -4.08 -4.92 -4.82
CA LYS A 48 -4.37 -3.80 -5.72
C LYS A 48 -5.12 -2.68 -5.00
N THR A 49 -6.03 -3.05 -4.10
CA THR A 49 -6.81 -2.09 -3.30
C THR A 49 -5.89 -1.37 -2.33
N GLU A 50 -5.08 -2.09 -1.58
CA GLU A 50 -4.13 -1.54 -0.61
C GLU A 50 -3.08 -0.66 -1.29
N MET A 51 -2.53 -1.08 -2.43
CA MET A 51 -1.64 -0.25 -3.26
C MET A 51 -2.33 1.01 -3.77
N GLY A 52 -3.62 0.94 -4.08
CA GLY A 52 -4.43 2.10 -4.47
C GLY A 52 -4.56 3.10 -3.33
N THR A 53 -4.91 2.61 -2.13
CA THR A 53 -4.99 3.41 -0.90
C THR A 53 -3.65 4.06 -0.59
N LEU A 54 -2.55 3.29 -0.58
CA LEU A 54 -1.22 3.81 -0.29
C LEU A 54 -0.79 4.91 -1.28
N ARG A 55 -1.09 4.73 -2.57
CA ARG A 55 -0.84 5.77 -3.59
C ARG A 55 -1.65 7.04 -3.35
N SER A 56 -2.88 6.92 -2.85
CA SER A 56 -3.69 8.09 -2.50
C SER A 56 -3.13 8.82 -1.29
N GLU A 57 -2.75 8.10 -0.24
CA GLU A 57 -2.15 8.68 0.97
C GLU A 57 -0.82 9.38 0.66
N MET A 58 0.03 8.76 -0.17
CA MET A 58 1.28 9.41 -0.61
C MET A 58 1.03 10.72 -1.34
N ARG A 59 0.01 10.79 -2.22
CA ARG A 59 -0.34 12.03 -2.92
C ARG A 59 -0.84 13.10 -1.97
N GLU A 60 -1.63 12.74 -0.98
CA GLU A 60 -2.11 13.68 0.04
C GLU A 60 -0.96 14.23 0.88
N ILE A 61 -0.03 13.36 1.31
CA ILE A 61 1.17 13.77 2.05
C ILE A 61 2.01 14.73 1.20
N GLU A 62 2.24 14.43 -0.07
CA GLU A 62 3.00 15.29 -0.98
C GLU A 62 2.35 16.69 -1.11
N GLN A 63 1.02 16.74 -1.25
CA GLN A 63 0.29 18.00 -1.31
C GLN A 63 0.39 18.80 -0.01
N ARG A 64 0.24 18.15 1.15
CA ARG A 64 0.37 18.80 2.46
C ARG A 64 1.75 19.40 2.64
N ILE A 65 2.80 18.65 2.31
CA ILE A 65 4.19 19.14 2.38
C ILE A 65 4.40 20.35 1.47
N LYS A 66 3.88 20.32 0.23
CA LYS A 66 3.98 21.48 -0.68
C LYS A 66 3.29 22.71 -0.13
N VAL A 67 2.08 22.54 0.42
CA VAL A 67 1.32 23.65 1.02
C VAL A 67 2.05 24.23 2.23
N ASP A 68 2.55 23.39 3.12
CA ASP A 68 3.25 23.84 4.31
C ASP A 68 4.59 24.51 3.97
N LEU A 69 5.31 24.00 2.96
CA LEU A 69 6.50 24.64 2.44
C LEU A 69 6.20 26.03 1.88
N ILE A 70 5.13 26.17 1.08
CA ILE A 70 4.71 27.48 0.54
C ILE A 70 4.36 28.44 1.67
N LYS A 71 3.62 28.01 2.70
CA LYS A 71 3.29 28.85 3.86
C LYS A 71 4.54 29.38 4.55
N TRP A 72 5.53 28.50 4.80
CA TRP A 72 6.79 28.91 5.42
C TRP A 72 7.60 29.86 4.54
N MET A 73 7.64 29.62 3.22
CA MET A 73 8.30 30.52 2.27
C MET A 73 7.65 31.91 2.25
N VAL A 74 6.32 31.98 2.23
CA VAL A 74 5.59 33.27 2.27
C VAL A 74 5.86 33.99 3.59
N GLY A 75 5.82 33.28 4.72
CA GLY A 75 6.16 33.86 6.03
C GLY A 75 7.59 34.41 6.08
N LEU A 76 8.57 33.66 5.55
CA LEU A 76 9.96 34.10 5.47
C LEU A 76 10.13 35.35 4.58
N LEU A 77 9.47 35.38 3.42
CA LEU A 77 9.53 36.52 2.50
C LEU A 77 8.95 37.79 3.12
N ILE A 78 7.83 37.68 3.84
CA ILE A 78 7.24 38.80 4.57
C ILE A 78 8.20 39.29 5.66
N ALA A 79 8.81 38.38 6.43
CA ALA A 79 9.78 38.73 7.45
C ALA A 79 11.02 39.44 6.86
N GLN A 80 11.55 38.94 5.75
CA GLN A 80 12.66 39.56 5.03
C GLN A 80 12.30 40.96 4.51
N ALA A 81 11.11 41.13 3.92
CA ALA A 81 10.64 42.43 3.45
C ALA A 81 10.52 43.45 4.59
N ALA A 82 9.97 43.04 5.73
CA ALA A 82 9.87 43.90 6.92
C ALA A 82 11.26 44.32 7.45
N LEU A 83 12.22 43.39 7.48
CA LEU A 83 13.61 43.68 7.86
C LEU A 83 14.26 44.70 6.91
N LEU A 84 14.08 44.56 5.60
CA LEU A 84 14.61 45.51 4.62
C LEU A 84 14.02 46.92 4.80
N VAL A 85 12.72 47.02 5.03
CA VAL A 85 12.05 48.32 5.28
C VAL A 85 12.57 48.97 6.56
N ALA A 86 12.74 48.18 7.63
CA ALA A 86 13.29 48.68 8.89
C ALA A 86 14.73 49.20 8.73
N LEU A 87 15.58 48.48 8.01
CA LEU A 87 16.95 48.90 7.71
C LEU A 87 17.00 50.16 6.86
N PHE A 88 16.13 50.27 5.84
CA PHE A 88 16.04 51.46 4.98
C PHE A 88 15.66 52.71 5.78
N ASN A 89 14.65 52.61 6.66
CA ASN A 89 14.25 53.71 7.53
C ASN A 89 15.36 54.12 8.51
N LEU A 90 16.07 53.15 9.09
CA LEU A 90 17.18 53.43 10.01
C LEU A 90 18.33 54.17 9.31
N MET A 91 18.66 53.77 8.09
CA MET A 91 19.72 54.40 7.30
C MET A 91 19.33 55.82 6.84
N GLY A 92 18.08 56.03 6.41
CA GLY A 92 17.58 57.36 6.02
C GLY A 92 17.41 58.32 7.20
N ALA A 93 17.22 57.81 8.43
CA ALA A 93 17.20 58.63 9.63
C ALA A 93 18.62 59.05 10.12
N ALA A 94 19.68 58.41 9.61
CA ALA A 94 21.06 58.65 10.01
C ALA A 94 21.85 59.54 9.04
N SER A 95 21.25 59.96 7.91
CA SER A 95 21.81 60.88 6.89
C SER A 95 21.16 62.26 6.96
#